data_AF-A0A9E1MWT4-F1
#
_entry.id   AF-A0A9E1MWT4-F1
#
_cell.length_a   1.000
_cell.length_b   1.000
_cell.length_c   1.000
_cell.angle_alpha   90.00
_cell.angle_beta   90.00
_cell.angle_gamma   90.00
#
_symmetry.space_group_name_H-M   'P 1'
#
loop_
_entity.id
_entity.type
_entity.pdbx_description
1 polymer ?
#
loop_
_entity_poly.entity_id
_entity_poly.type
_entity_poly.pdbx_seq_one_letter_code
_entity_poly.pdbx_strand_id
1 'polypeptide(L)'
;MSIRRALLALVLLAAVGGVAVLVFGYIAWLFPKPDTYVVVKGDTLYQIAMDHAVTVDELREWNEIKGDLIEVDQILLVWRGSIETSKPAVEVTPASPVVTSRKKPAGRADLVMPQEKPCLAGPSMDDLDQDEGWLGSEGLSHNQIASSMGAFVHQVLPCISTGSADPVAELELEFTVACTGRVKQIVVVESGDWSPEVSDCVTETLKYTPFPAHDLPSG
;
A
#
# COMPACT_ATOMS: atom_id res chain seq x y z
N MET A 1 -29.05 14.67 69.79
CA MET A 1 -30.47 14.90 69.43
C MET A 1 -30.62 16.39 69.13
N SER A 2 -31.14 16.91 68.04
CA SER A 2 -31.78 16.36 66.83
C SER A 2 -31.81 17.52 65.82
N ILE A 3 -30.89 17.54 64.85
CA ILE A 3 -31.01 18.41 63.67
C ILE A 3 -30.88 17.50 62.44
N ARG A 4 -31.85 16.60 62.35
CA ARG A 4 -32.16 15.79 61.17
C ARG A 4 -33.61 16.12 60.86
N ARG A 5 -33.93 16.41 59.60
CA ARG A 5 -35.28 16.67 59.03
C ARG A 5 -35.66 18.16 58.98
N ALA A 6 -35.22 18.86 57.92
CA ALA A 6 -35.97 19.97 57.27
C ALA A 6 -35.18 20.74 56.19
N LEU A 7 -34.01 20.26 55.74
CA LEU A 7 -33.33 20.79 54.54
C LEU A 7 -33.47 19.83 53.36
N LEU A 8 -34.70 19.38 53.13
CA LEU A 8 -35.13 18.63 51.95
C LEU A 8 -36.24 19.44 51.26
N ALA A 9 -35.87 20.52 50.58
CA ALA A 9 -36.62 21.08 49.46
C ALA A 9 -35.84 22.28 48.88
N LEU A 10 -35.51 22.20 47.59
CA LEU A 10 -35.02 23.30 46.74
C LEU A 10 -33.56 23.75 46.90
N VAL A 11 -32.63 22.85 46.60
CA VAL A 11 -31.56 23.17 45.64
C VAL A 11 -31.61 22.12 44.53
N LEU A 12 -32.63 22.23 43.69
CA LEU A 12 -32.63 21.67 42.34
C LEU A 12 -31.91 22.70 41.44
N LEU A 13 -31.02 22.21 40.56
CA LEU A 13 -30.53 22.84 39.31
C LEU A 13 -29.14 23.50 39.20
N ALA A 14 -28.11 23.22 40.01
CA ALA A 14 -26.77 23.78 39.69
C ALA A 14 -25.50 22.98 40.10
N ALA A 15 -25.57 21.66 40.33
CA ALA A 15 -24.35 20.89 40.62
C ALA A 15 -24.27 19.50 39.97
N VAL A 16 -25.16 19.20 39.02
CA VAL A 16 -25.02 18.02 38.14
C VAL A 16 -24.61 18.43 36.72
N GLY A 17 -24.83 19.70 36.33
CA GLY A 17 -24.40 20.23 35.04
C GLY A 17 -22.90 20.50 34.93
N GLY A 18 -22.24 20.98 35.99
CA GLY A 18 -20.81 21.34 35.94
C GLY A 18 -19.89 20.13 35.83
N VAL A 19 -20.14 19.07 36.59
CA VAL A 19 -19.32 17.84 36.55
C VAL A 19 -19.56 17.06 35.26
N ALA A 20 -20.81 16.99 34.77
CA ALA A 20 -21.10 16.35 33.49
C ALA A 20 -20.44 17.08 32.31
N VAL A 21 -20.45 18.42 32.27
CA VAL A 21 -19.81 19.18 31.18
C VAL A 21 -18.28 19.08 31.25
N LEU A 22 -17.69 19.08 32.45
CA LEU A 22 -16.23 18.90 32.60
C LEU A 22 -15.77 17.48 32.28
N VAL A 23 -16.56 16.46 32.66
CA VAL A 23 -16.26 15.05 32.34
C VAL A 23 -16.49 14.78 30.84
N PHE A 24 -17.59 15.23 30.25
CA PHE A 24 -17.86 15.03 28.81
C PHE A 24 -16.89 15.83 27.92
N GLY A 25 -16.51 17.05 28.32
CA GLY A 25 -15.50 17.84 27.62
C GLY A 25 -14.09 17.26 27.71
N TYR A 26 -13.73 16.63 28.84
CA TYR A 26 -12.44 15.97 29.00
C TYR A 26 -12.36 14.64 28.23
N ILE A 27 -13.44 13.85 28.21
CA ILE A 27 -13.48 12.58 27.46
C ILE A 27 -13.44 12.81 25.94
N ALA A 28 -14.06 13.89 25.43
CA ALA A 28 -14.01 14.24 24.00
C ALA A 28 -12.61 14.64 23.50
N TRP A 29 -11.68 14.99 24.41
CA TRP A 29 -10.27 15.28 24.09
C TRP A 29 -9.41 14.01 24.04
N LEU A 30 -9.91 12.89 24.57
CA LEU A 30 -9.19 11.61 24.65
C LEU A 30 -9.45 10.68 23.46
N PHE A 31 -10.40 11.01 22.59
CA PHE A 31 -10.60 10.27 21.36
C PHE A 31 -9.83 10.95 20.23
N PRO A 32 -8.94 10.22 19.52
CA PRO A 32 -8.32 10.75 18.32
C PRO A 32 -9.42 11.20 17.35
N LYS A 33 -9.16 12.23 16.57
CA LYS A 33 -10.07 12.64 15.49
C LYS A 33 -9.53 12.07 14.19
N PRO A 34 -10.40 11.60 13.28
CA PRO A 34 -9.94 11.22 11.95
C PRO A 34 -9.49 12.46 11.20
N ASP A 35 -8.43 12.29 10.42
CA ASP A 35 -8.10 13.20 9.31
C ASP A 35 -9.06 12.92 8.15
N THR A 36 -9.28 13.93 7.31
CA THR A 36 -10.08 13.80 6.08
C THR A 36 -9.18 13.92 4.86
N TYR A 37 -9.34 13.03 3.89
CA TYR A 37 -8.65 13.07 2.60
C TYR A 37 -9.68 13.23 1.47
N VAL A 38 -9.43 14.12 0.50
CA VAL A 38 -10.28 14.30 -0.68
C VAL A 38 -9.63 13.55 -1.83
N VAL A 39 -10.32 12.54 -2.36
CA VAL A 39 -9.84 11.72 -3.47
C VAL A 39 -9.69 12.58 -4.71
N VAL A 40 -8.49 12.58 -5.29
CA VAL A 40 -8.21 13.24 -6.56
C VAL A 40 -8.14 12.23 -7.70
N LYS A 41 -8.17 12.74 -8.93
CA LYS A 41 -8.15 11.90 -10.12
C LYS A 41 -6.86 11.09 -10.17
N GLY A 42 -7.01 9.76 -10.09
CA GLY A 42 -5.91 8.80 -10.22
C GLY A 42 -5.58 8.07 -8.93
N ASP A 43 -6.17 8.46 -7.81
CA ASP A 43 -5.94 7.80 -6.53
C ASP A 43 -6.53 6.39 -6.48
N THR A 44 -5.94 5.57 -5.61
CA THR A 44 -6.46 4.27 -5.23
C THR A 44 -6.49 4.16 -3.71
N LEU A 45 -7.34 3.29 -3.16
CA LEU A 45 -7.35 3.03 -1.72
C LEU A 45 -5.98 2.59 -1.18
N TYR A 46 -5.21 1.86 -1.99
CA TYR A 46 -3.86 1.42 -1.63
C TYR A 46 -2.89 2.60 -1.44
N GLN A 47 -2.87 3.54 -2.39
CA GLN A 47 -2.00 4.71 -2.31
C GLN A 47 -2.35 5.59 -1.12
N ILE A 48 -3.63 5.86 -0.92
CA ILE A 48 -4.11 6.66 0.21
C ILE A 48 -3.79 5.97 1.54
N ALA A 49 -3.95 4.65 1.62
CA ALA A 49 -3.61 3.89 2.82
C ALA A 49 -2.10 3.97 3.11
N MET A 50 -1.26 3.76 2.10
CA MET A 50 0.20 3.83 2.22
C MET A 50 0.69 5.23 2.64
N ASP A 51 0.21 6.29 1.98
CA ASP A 51 0.58 7.69 2.28
C ASP A 51 0.18 8.12 3.69
N HIS A 52 -0.83 7.46 4.25
CA HIS A 52 -1.33 7.72 5.59
C HIS A 52 -0.86 6.70 6.63
N ALA A 53 0.00 5.74 6.24
CA ALA A 53 0.52 4.66 7.08
C ALA A 53 -0.59 3.82 7.76
N VAL A 54 -1.63 3.49 7.01
CA VAL A 54 -2.75 2.63 7.41
C VAL A 54 -2.91 1.50 6.38
N THR A 55 -3.71 0.49 6.69
CA THR A 55 -4.03 -0.58 5.73
C THR A 55 -5.26 -0.24 4.88
N VAL A 56 -5.38 -0.88 3.71
CA VAL A 56 -6.56 -0.73 2.84
C VAL A 56 -7.83 -1.20 3.53
N ASP A 57 -7.75 -2.30 4.31
CA ASP A 57 -8.91 -2.84 5.03
C ASP A 57 -9.40 -1.88 6.10
N GLU A 58 -8.49 -1.26 6.86
CA GLU A 58 -8.83 -0.21 7.84
C GLU A 58 -9.48 0.99 7.13
N LEU A 59 -8.89 1.47 6.04
CA LEU A 59 -9.42 2.60 5.28
C LEU A 59 -10.83 2.29 4.72
N ARG A 60 -11.08 1.05 4.29
CA ARG A 60 -12.41 0.60 3.84
C ARG A 60 -13.41 0.51 4.98
N GLU A 61 -13.00 -0.04 6.12
CA GLU A 61 -13.86 -0.19 7.30
C GLU A 61 -14.33 1.18 7.79
N TRP A 62 -13.44 2.16 7.89
CA TRP A 62 -13.77 3.51 8.34
C TRP A 62 -14.72 4.27 7.41
N ASN A 63 -14.72 3.91 6.12
CA ASN A 63 -15.46 4.62 5.07
C ASN A 63 -16.60 3.81 4.46
N GLU A 64 -16.90 2.62 5.01
CA GLU A 64 -17.93 1.69 4.53
C GLU A 64 -17.78 1.30 3.04
N ILE A 65 -16.54 1.26 2.53
CA ILE A 65 -16.27 1.00 1.12
C ILE A 65 -16.26 -0.51 0.84
N LYS A 66 -17.10 -0.93 -0.11
CA LYS A 66 -17.18 -2.31 -0.60
C LYS A 66 -16.33 -2.46 -1.86
N GLY A 67 -15.31 -3.30 -1.80
CA GLY A 67 -14.32 -3.43 -2.88
C GLY A 67 -13.35 -2.25 -2.91
N ASP A 68 -12.80 -1.96 -4.09
CA ASP A 68 -11.68 -1.03 -4.23
C ASP A 68 -12.02 0.24 -5.03
N LEU A 69 -13.31 0.43 -5.38
CA LEU A 69 -13.77 1.58 -6.15
C LEU A 69 -13.95 2.80 -5.25
N ILE A 70 -13.26 3.89 -5.61
CA ILE A 70 -13.42 5.23 -5.04
C ILE A 70 -13.66 6.24 -6.15
N GLU A 71 -14.40 7.30 -5.83
CA GLU A 71 -14.79 8.35 -6.78
C GLU A 71 -13.98 9.62 -6.55
N VAL A 72 -13.70 10.36 -7.63
CA VAL A 72 -13.06 11.68 -7.52
C VAL A 72 -13.97 12.60 -6.69
N ASP A 73 -13.36 13.43 -5.85
CA ASP A 73 -14.00 14.30 -4.86
C ASP A 73 -14.68 13.56 -3.68
N GLN A 74 -14.55 12.23 -3.60
CA GLN A 74 -14.98 11.46 -2.44
C GLN A 74 -14.13 11.85 -1.22
N ILE A 75 -14.77 12.05 -0.06
CA ILE A 75 -14.09 12.36 1.19
C ILE A 75 -13.90 11.06 1.98
N LEU A 76 -12.66 10.74 2.33
CA LEU A 76 -12.29 9.59 3.15
C LEU A 76 -11.86 10.01 4.55
N LEU A 77 -12.33 9.29 5.57
CA LEU A 77 -11.86 9.35 6.94
C LEU A 77 -10.61 8.49 7.10
N VAL A 78 -9.58 9.04 7.72
CA VAL A 78 -8.30 8.37 7.94
C VAL A 78 -7.89 8.53 9.40
N TRP A 79 -7.79 7.42 10.13
CA TRP A 79 -7.42 7.44 11.54
C TRP A 79 -5.94 7.12 11.69
N ARG A 80 -5.12 8.13 11.95
CA ARG A 80 -3.71 7.92 12.33
C ARG A 80 -3.63 7.55 13.81
N GLY A 81 -3.69 6.25 14.10
CA GLY A 81 -3.24 5.73 15.39
C GLY A 81 -1.72 5.80 15.45
N SER A 82 -1.16 6.29 16.56
CA SER A 82 0.29 6.31 16.79
C SER A 82 0.89 4.91 16.65
N ILE A 83 1.43 4.59 15.48
CA ILE A 83 2.36 3.49 15.31
C ILE A 83 3.74 4.07 15.53
N GLU A 84 4.38 3.59 16.58
CA GLU A 84 5.74 3.91 16.96
C GLU A 84 6.68 3.83 15.75
N THR A 85 7.29 4.97 15.45
CA THR A 85 8.47 5.10 14.61
C THR A 85 9.60 4.25 15.19
N SER A 86 10.05 3.19 14.49
CA SER A 86 11.47 2.84 14.52
C SER A 86 11.92 2.17 13.21
N LYS A 87 12.37 3.04 12.31
CA LYS A 87 13.41 2.75 11.33
C LYS A 87 14.70 2.35 12.07
N PRO A 88 15.49 1.43 11.51
CA PRO A 88 16.85 1.81 11.15
C PRO A 88 17.12 1.50 9.68
N ALA A 89 17.56 2.53 8.94
CA ALA A 89 18.33 2.30 7.72
C ALA A 89 19.68 1.73 8.14
N VAL A 90 20.04 0.57 7.58
CA VAL A 90 21.40 0.06 7.62
C VAL A 90 21.85 -0.17 6.19
N GLU A 91 23.11 0.19 6.00
CA GLU A 91 23.82 0.55 4.79
C GLU A 91 24.14 -0.64 3.87
N VAL A 92 24.11 -0.34 2.57
CA VAL A 92 24.21 -1.25 1.42
C VAL A 92 25.59 -1.89 1.31
N THR A 93 25.66 -3.19 1.02
CA THR A 93 26.81 -3.78 0.31
C THR A 93 26.32 -4.81 -0.71
N PRO A 94 26.64 -4.68 -2.01
CA PRO A 94 26.09 -5.53 -3.05
C PRO A 94 26.92 -6.81 -3.22
N ALA A 95 26.27 -7.97 -3.25
CA ALA A 95 26.86 -9.21 -3.76
C ALA A 95 25.97 -9.81 -4.87
N SER A 96 26.57 -9.87 -6.06
CA SER A 96 25.99 -10.25 -7.36
C SER A 96 25.42 -11.68 -7.43
N PRO A 97 24.55 -11.99 -8.42
CA PRO A 97 23.67 -13.15 -8.39
C PRO A 97 24.31 -14.42 -8.97
N VAL A 98 24.08 -15.56 -8.31
CA VAL A 98 24.29 -16.90 -8.88
C VAL A 98 22.98 -17.36 -9.50
N VAL A 99 22.96 -17.46 -10.82
CA VAL A 99 21.87 -18.04 -11.60
C VAL A 99 21.99 -19.56 -11.57
N THR A 100 21.03 -20.26 -10.96
CA THR A 100 20.77 -21.66 -11.27
C THR A 100 19.29 -21.88 -11.58
N SER A 101 19.07 -22.22 -12.85
CA SER A 101 17.88 -22.86 -13.43
C SER A 101 17.10 -23.77 -12.46
N ARG A 102 15.75 -23.66 -12.44
CA ARG A 102 14.83 -24.82 -12.53
C ARG A 102 13.32 -24.49 -12.56
N LYS A 103 12.63 -25.28 -13.41
CA LYS A 103 11.27 -25.86 -13.30
C LYS A 103 10.04 -24.94 -13.11
N LYS A 104 9.11 -25.00 -14.10
CA LYS A 104 7.76 -24.42 -14.09
C LYS A 104 7.05 -24.68 -12.74
N PRO A 105 6.67 -23.64 -11.97
CA PRO A 105 5.97 -23.80 -10.70
C PRO A 105 4.65 -24.54 -10.88
N ALA A 106 4.43 -25.56 -10.04
CA ALA A 106 3.24 -26.39 -10.07
C ALA A 106 2.04 -25.61 -9.48
N GLY A 107 0.89 -25.66 -10.17
CA GLY A 107 -0.39 -25.10 -9.67
C GLY A 107 -1.05 -24.02 -10.53
N ARG A 108 -0.52 -23.71 -11.73
CA ARG A 108 -1.07 -22.65 -12.58
C ARG A 108 -1.93 -23.15 -13.72
N ALA A 109 -3.24 -22.96 -13.57
CA ALA A 109 -4.11 -22.79 -14.73
C ALA A 109 -3.81 -21.41 -15.35
N ASP A 110 -3.28 -21.42 -16.57
CA ASP A 110 -3.42 -20.38 -17.58
C ASP A 110 -2.78 -19.00 -17.34
N LEU A 111 -1.53 -18.95 -16.86
CA LEU A 111 -0.72 -17.76 -17.14
C LEU A 111 -0.40 -17.70 -18.64
N VAL A 112 -1.00 -16.72 -19.31
CA VAL A 112 -0.76 -16.41 -20.72
C VAL A 112 0.20 -15.23 -20.79
N MET A 113 1.28 -15.38 -21.56
CA MET A 113 2.24 -14.29 -21.78
C MET A 113 1.51 -13.07 -22.34
N PRO A 114 1.64 -11.88 -21.74
CA PRO A 114 1.02 -10.67 -22.25
C PRO A 114 1.40 -10.41 -23.71
N GLN A 115 0.41 -10.04 -24.52
CA GLN A 115 0.66 -9.60 -25.89
C GLN A 115 1.41 -8.27 -25.86
N GLU A 116 2.38 -8.15 -26.76
CA GLU A 116 3.23 -6.99 -26.89
C GLU A 116 2.44 -5.81 -27.48
N LYS A 117 2.52 -4.63 -26.84
CA LYS A 117 1.89 -3.41 -27.35
C LYS A 117 2.92 -2.53 -28.06
N PRO A 118 2.52 -1.70 -29.06
CA PRO A 118 3.41 -0.69 -29.61
C PRO A 118 3.85 0.29 -28.52
N CYS A 119 5.13 0.65 -28.52
CA CYS A 119 5.67 1.64 -27.59
C CYS A 119 5.07 3.03 -27.88
N LEU A 120 4.91 3.84 -26.84
CA LEU A 120 4.47 5.22 -26.98
C LEU A 120 5.64 6.10 -27.45
N ALA A 121 5.33 7.27 -28.00
CA ALA A 121 6.37 8.24 -28.33
C ALA A 121 6.85 8.92 -27.04
N GLY A 122 8.18 8.93 -26.82
CA GLY A 122 8.84 9.65 -25.71
C GLY A 122 8.38 11.11 -25.60
N PRO A 123 8.54 11.75 -24.43
CA PRO A 123 8.35 13.20 -24.34
C PRO A 123 9.28 13.89 -25.33
N SER A 124 8.85 15.01 -25.91
CA SER A 124 9.72 15.76 -26.79
C SER A 124 10.85 16.38 -25.95
N MET A 125 12.06 16.54 -26.52
CA MET A 125 13.20 17.11 -25.79
C MET A 125 12.92 18.54 -25.26
N ASP A 126 11.90 19.20 -25.81
CA ASP A 126 11.44 20.52 -25.39
C ASP A 126 10.58 20.47 -24.11
N ASP A 127 10.15 19.28 -23.67
CA ASP A 127 9.37 19.05 -22.44
C ASP A 127 10.24 18.66 -21.22
N LEU A 128 11.57 18.61 -21.39
CA LEU A 128 12.52 18.21 -20.34
C LEU A 128 12.92 19.40 -19.44
N ASP A 129 11.94 20.08 -18.86
CA ASP A 129 12.17 21.07 -17.80
C ASP A 129 12.25 20.34 -16.44
N GLN A 130 13.48 20.10 -15.98
CA GLN A 130 13.98 19.98 -14.59
C GLN A 130 13.05 19.52 -13.44
N ASP A 131 12.19 18.53 -13.64
CA ASP A 131 11.60 17.83 -12.49
C ASP A 131 12.59 16.78 -11.94
N GLU A 132 13.59 17.32 -11.25
CA GLU A 132 14.39 16.61 -10.26
C GLU A 132 13.47 16.11 -9.13
N GLY A 133 13.12 14.83 -9.17
CA GLY A 133 12.85 14.07 -7.95
C GLY A 133 11.54 13.32 -7.91
N TRP A 134 11.59 12.04 -8.23
CA TRP A 134 11.26 10.99 -7.26
C TRP A 134 11.68 9.61 -7.78
N LEU A 135 12.22 8.79 -6.88
CA LEU A 135 12.80 7.48 -7.17
C LEU A 135 11.74 6.52 -7.76
N GLY A 136 12.00 5.95 -8.95
CA GLY A 136 11.66 4.54 -9.16
C GLY A 136 11.30 4.04 -10.56
N SER A 137 11.01 4.86 -11.56
CA SER A 137 10.73 4.35 -12.92
C SER A 137 10.82 5.42 -14.01
N GLU A 138 11.56 5.13 -15.08
CA GLU A 138 11.82 6.13 -16.14
C GLU A 138 10.68 6.23 -17.18
N GLY A 139 9.73 5.29 -17.28
CA GLY A 139 8.64 5.37 -18.29
C GLY A 139 7.22 5.11 -17.79
N LEU A 140 7.04 4.61 -16.56
CA LEU A 140 5.72 4.31 -16.02
C LEU A 140 5.36 5.28 -14.92
N SER A 141 4.09 5.71 -14.87
CA SER A 141 3.61 6.43 -13.71
C SER A 141 3.45 5.48 -12.52
N HIS A 142 3.58 6.01 -11.31
CA HIS A 142 3.36 5.24 -10.09
C HIS A 142 2.01 4.48 -10.10
N ASN A 143 0.95 5.08 -10.63
CA ASN A 143 -0.38 4.48 -10.75
C ASN A 143 -0.38 3.27 -11.68
N GLN A 144 0.36 3.36 -12.79
CA GLN A 144 0.49 2.26 -13.75
C GLN A 144 1.25 1.09 -13.14
N ILE A 145 2.28 1.36 -12.34
CA ILE A 145 3.04 0.34 -11.61
C ILE A 145 2.15 -0.30 -10.54
N ALA A 146 1.52 0.50 -9.68
CA ALA A 146 0.66 0.03 -8.60
C ALA A 146 -0.51 -0.83 -9.13
N SER A 147 -1.15 -0.40 -10.22
CA SER A 147 -2.22 -1.18 -10.87
C SER A 147 -1.74 -2.55 -11.36
N SER A 148 -0.57 -2.58 -12.00
CA SER A 148 0.03 -3.82 -12.51
C SER A 148 0.48 -4.74 -11.36
N MET A 149 1.04 -4.16 -10.30
CA MET A 149 1.49 -4.90 -9.10
C MET A 149 0.32 -5.43 -8.26
N GLY A 150 -0.80 -4.70 -8.17
CA GLY A 150 -2.01 -5.21 -7.51
C GLY A 150 -2.54 -6.50 -8.17
N ALA A 151 -2.56 -6.54 -9.51
CA ALA A 151 -2.95 -7.75 -10.23
C ALA A 151 -1.96 -8.91 -10.00
N PHE A 152 -0.67 -8.60 -9.89
CA PHE A 152 0.39 -9.57 -9.61
C PHE A 152 0.26 -10.21 -8.23
N VAL A 153 -0.08 -9.44 -7.19
CA VAL A 153 -0.24 -9.94 -5.81
C VAL A 153 -1.19 -11.14 -5.77
N HIS A 154 -2.34 -11.06 -6.43
CA HIS A 154 -3.28 -12.19 -6.51
C HIS A 154 -2.71 -13.42 -7.21
N GLN A 155 -1.81 -13.23 -8.17
CA GLN A 155 -1.19 -14.32 -8.92
C GLN A 155 -0.08 -15.03 -8.15
N VAL A 156 0.54 -14.37 -7.16
CA VAL A 156 1.60 -14.94 -6.31
C VAL A 156 1.10 -15.57 -5.02
N LEU A 157 -0.16 -15.35 -4.62
CA LEU A 157 -0.75 -16.03 -3.45
C LEU A 157 -0.54 -17.56 -3.45
N PRO A 158 -0.68 -18.27 -4.59
CA PRO A 158 -0.41 -19.70 -4.63
C PRO A 158 1.07 -20.07 -4.37
N CYS A 159 2.02 -19.19 -4.70
CA CYS A 159 3.46 -19.42 -4.43
C CYS A 159 3.75 -19.54 -2.93
N ILE A 160 3.03 -18.79 -2.11
CA ILE A 160 3.23 -18.73 -0.65
C ILE A 160 2.44 -19.84 0.06
N SER A 161 1.39 -20.37 -0.57
CA SER A 161 0.54 -21.42 0.02
C SER A 161 1.22 -22.77 0.24
N THR A 162 2.40 -23.01 -0.39
CA THR A 162 3.11 -24.29 -0.32
C THR A 162 4.29 -24.30 0.66
N GLY A 163 4.58 -23.20 1.35
CA GLY A 163 5.70 -23.07 2.29
C GLY A 163 5.31 -22.28 3.53
N SER A 164 5.85 -22.64 4.69
CA SER A 164 5.72 -21.88 5.92
C SER A 164 6.48 -20.57 5.79
N ALA A 165 5.81 -19.53 5.31
CA ALA A 165 6.34 -18.17 5.35
C ALA A 165 6.40 -17.73 6.83
N ASP A 166 7.58 -17.30 7.27
CA ASP A 166 7.69 -16.49 8.49
C ASP A 166 6.91 -15.18 8.20
N PRO A 167 6.00 -14.71 9.09
CA PRO A 167 5.17 -13.52 8.85
C PRO A 167 5.95 -12.21 8.64
N VAL A 168 7.28 -12.24 8.72
CA VAL A 168 8.20 -11.11 8.59
C VAL A 168 9.18 -11.22 7.42
N ALA A 169 9.08 -12.27 6.58
CA ALA A 169 10.03 -12.46 5.47
C ALA A 169 9.75 -11.49 4.30
N GLU A 170 10.74 -10.69 3.91
CA GLU A 170 10.67 -9.76 2.79
C GLU A 170 11.41 -10.33 1.56
N LEU A 171 10.84 -10.13 0.36
CA LEU A 171 11.43 -10.52 -0.92
C LEU A 171 11.54 -9.26 -1.79
N GLU A 172 12.75 -8.75 -1.94
CA GLU A 172 13.03 -7.55 -2.72
C GLU A 172 13.42 -7.93 -4.15
N LEU A 173 12.70 -7.36 -5.12
CA LEU A 173 12.86 -7.62 -6.55
C LEU A 173 13.10 -6.32 -7.29
N GLU A 174 14.13 -6.28 -8.12
CA GLU A 174 14.34 -5.24 -9.12
C GLU A 174 13.97 -5.80 -10.49
N PHE A 175 13.14 -5.10 -11.26
CA PHE A 175 12.73 -5.58 -12.57
C PHE A 175 12.58 -4.45 -13.58
N THR A 176 12.85 -4.76 -14.84
CA THR A 176 12.73 -3.84 -15.96
C THR A 176 11.50 -4.17 -16.78
N VAL A 177 10.65 -3.18 -17.05
CA VAL A 177 9.51 -3.32 -17.95
C VAL A 177 9.89 -2.70 -19.29
N ALA A 178 9.82 -3.45 -20.39
CA ALA A 178 10.00 -2.89 -21.72
C ALA A 178 8.86 -1.93 -22.08
N CYS A 179 9.11 -0.98 -22.98
CA CYS A 179 8.12 -0.03 -23.51
C CYS A 179 6.85 -0.67 -24.07
N THR A 180 6.91 -1.96 -24.38
CA THR A 180 5.79 -2.77 -24.85
C THR A 180 4.84 -3.24 -23.74
N GLY A 181 5.16 -2.95 -22.48
CA GLY A 181 4.42 -3.38 -21.29
C GLY A 181 4.75 -4.80 -20.81
N ARG A 182 5.85 -5.39 -21.28
CA ARG A 182 6.32 -6.71 -20.84
C ARG A 182 7.50 -6.61 -19.89
N VAL A 183 7.53 -7.46 -18.86
CA VAL A 183 8.70 -7.59 -17.99
C VAL A 183 9.85 -8.24 -18.77
N LYS A 184 10.99 -7.55 -18.85
CA LYS A 184 12.17 -7.91 -19.65
C LYS A 184 13.25 -8.57 -18.81
N GLN A 185 13.47 -8.07 -17.59
CA GLN A 185 14.49 -8.54 -16.67
C GLN A 185 13.94 -8.52 -15.25
N ILE A 186 14.33 -9.50 -14.43
CA ILE A 186 14.01 -9.57 -13.02
C ILE A 186 15.28 -10.02 -12.30
N VAL A 187 15.62 -9.32 -11.23
CA VAL A 187 16.74 -9.60 -10.35
C VAL A 187 16.17 -9.71 -8.94
N VAL A 188 16.47 -10.82 -8.27
CA VAL A 188 16.22 -10.92 -6.82
C VAL A 188 17.34 -10.15 -6.14
N VAL A 189 16.99 -9.06 -5.47
CA VAL A 189 17.92 -8.22 -4.73
C VAL A 189 18.20 -8.88 -3.38
N GLU A 190 17.13 -9.27 -2.68
CA GLU A 190 17.20 -9.98 -1.40
C GLU A 190 16.03 -10.97 -1.30
N SER A 191 16.31 -12.23 -0.95
CA SER A 191 15.25 -13.23 -0.76
C SER A 191 14.78 -13.36 0.69
N GLY A 192 15.43 -12.68 1.65
CA GLY A 192 15.20 -12.89 3.07
C GLY A 192 15.22 -14.38 3.45
N ASP A 193 14.28 -14.78 4.31
CA ASP A 193 14.06 -16.17 4.73
C ASP A 193 13.19 -16.99 3.75
N TRP A 194 12.82 -16.43 2.58
CA TRP A 194 12.05 -17.17 1.59
C TRP A 194 12.87 -18.32 0.99
N SER A 195 12.25 -19.50 0.92
CA SER A 195 12.86 -20.64 0.23
C SER A 195 13.06 -20.32 -1.27
N PRO A 196 14.12 -20.84 -1.92
CA PRO A 196 14.35 -20.66 -3.35
C PRO A 196 13.14 -21.02 -4.22
N GLU A 197 12.35 -22.01 -3.81
CA GLU A 197 11.14 -22.40 -4.52
C GLU A 197 10.07 -21.30 -4.56
N VAL A 198 9.99 -20.49 -3.50
CA VAL A 198 9.03 -19.38 -3.42
C VAL A 198 9.54 -18.20 -4.24
N SER A 199 10.81 -17.81 -4.10
CA SER A 199 11.38 -16.71 -4.89
C SER A 199 11.39 -17.02 -6.40
N ASP A 200 11.71 -18.27 -6.78
CA ASP A 200 11.59 -18.74 -8.17
C ASP A 200 10.13 -18.69 -8.65
N CYS A 201 9.17 -19.07 -7.82
CA CYS A 201 7.76 -18.98 -8.15
C CYS A 201 7.33 -17.53 -8.37
N VAL A 202 7.66 -16.62 -7.45
CA VAL A 202 7.31 -15.20 -7.52
C VAL A 202 7.94 -14.55 -8.75
N THR A 203 9.23 -14.75 -8.99
CA THR A 203 9.91 -14.18 -10.17
C THR A 203 9.39 -14.76 -11.48
N GLU A 204 9.08 -16.06 -11.55
CA GLU A 204 8.44 -16.65 -12.73
C GLU A 204 7.04 -16.08 -12.96
N THR A 205 6.29 -15.79 -11.89
CA THR A 205 4.98 -15.13 -11.97
C THR A 205 5.07 -13.76 -12.59
N LEU A 206 6.05 -12.97 -12.15
CA LEU A 206 6.17 -11.56 -12.49
C LEU A 206 6.34 -11.36 -14.00
N LYS A 207 6.91 -12.35 -14.70
CA LYS A 207 7.03 -12.36 -16.17
C LYS A 207 5.68 -12.24 -16.90
N TYR A 208 4.59 -12.65 -16.27
CA TYR A 208 3.26 -12.66 -16.86
C TYR A 208 2.40 -11.47 -16.42
N THR A 209 2.94 -10.59 -15.58
CA THR A 209 2.24 -9.38 -15.17
C THR A 209 2.18 -8.39 -16.34
N PRO A 210 0.98 -8.00 -16.81
CA PRO A 210 0.86 -7.04 -17.89
C PRO A 210 1.05 -5.62 -17.36
N PHE A 211 1.95 -4.87 -18.01
CA PHE A 211 2.09 -3.42 -17.81
C PHE A 211 1.50 -2.65 -19.00
N PRO A 212 1.21 -1.34 -18.84
CA PRO A 212 0.88 -0.49 -19.96
C PRO A 212 2.11 -0.21 -20.83
N ALA A 213 1.87 0.10 -22.11
CA ALA A 213 2.92 0.59 -22.98
C ALA A 213 3.36 1.98 -22.52
N HIS A 214 4.64 2.27 -22.69
CA HIS A 214 5.24 3.55 -22.34
C HIS A 214 6.32 3.91 -23.35
N ASP A 215 7.03 5.00 -23.08
CA ASP A 215 7.63 5.87 -24.08
C ASP A 215 9.18 5.87 -24.06
N LEU A 216 9.78 5.23 -23.06
CA LEU A 216 11.21 5.00 -22.99
C LEU A 216 11.65 3.64 -23.55
N PRO A 217 12.55 3.59 -24.54
CA PRO A 217 12.98 2.36 -25.20
C PRO A 217 13.68 1.34 -24.27
N SER A 218 14.26 1.79 -23.16
CA SER A 218 15.00 0.98 -22.20
C SER A 218 14.14 0.42 -21.06
N GLY A 219 12.98 1.03 -20.79
CA GLY A 219 12.27 0.89 -19.53
C GLY A 219 12.77 1.90 -18.51
#